data_AF-A0A969B9T6-F1
#
_entry.id   AF-A0A969B9T6-F1
#
_cell.length_a   1.000
_cell.length_b   1.000
_cell.length_c   1.000
_cell.angle_alpha   90.00
_cell.angle_beta   90.00
_cell.angle_gamma   90.00
#
_symmetry.space_group_name_H-M   'P 1'
#
loop_
_entity.id
_entity.type
_entity.pdbx_description
1 polymer ?
#
loop_
_entity_poly.entity_id
_entity_poly.type
_entity_poly.pdbx_seq_one_letter_code
_entity_poly.pdbx_strand_id
1 'polypeptide(L)'
;MPIPERPAPEMPPLSVQDYGAIAALLPLLAPAGALTEADREPLWEPGPNPGYGPQLKLWIQTLHHSGFVFRFDWPQWLPEFQALEAEPGRIDQANWATIRRLMTHYARQESFCPGRWGELIASGMLLRLLQRLAQLGPPGDVGGRAIALKRQPPSAADRPRAGCSWPGSA
;
A
#
# COMPACT_ATOMS: atom_id res chain seq x y z
N MET A 1 -33.99 20.77 20.86
CA MET A 1 -34.13 19.94 19.64
C MET A 1 -33.01 18.91 19.66
N PRO A 2 -33.26 17.61 19.76
CA PRO A 2 -32.22 16.60 19.59
C PRO A 2 -31.66 16.71 18.17
N ILE A 3 -30.34 16.76 18.04
CA ILE A 3 -29.66 16.69 16.74
C ILE A 3 -29.97 15.29 16.20
N PRO A 4 -30.54 15.14 14.99
CA PRO A 4 -30.78 13.83 14.42
C PRO A 4 -29.46 13.07 14.37
N GLU A 5 -29.45 11.83 14.87
CA GLU A 5 -28.31 10.94 14.77
C GLU A 5 -27.94 10.83 13.29
N ARG A 6 -26.75 11.32 12.94
CA ARG A 6 -26.23 11.21 11.60
C ARG A 6 -25.92 9.74 11.38
N PRO A 7 -26.48 9.08 10.35
CA PRO A 7 -26.17 7.68 10.09
C PRO A 7 -24.66 7.51 9.97
N ALA A 8 -24.15 6.41 10.52
CA ALA A 8 -22.74 6.07 10.44
C ALA A 8 -22.31 6.15 8.96
N PRO A 9 -21.21 6.83 8.64
CA PRO A 9 -20.81 7.00 7.25
C PRO A 9 -20.49 5.63 6.65
N GLU A 10 -21.35 5.17 5.74
CA GLU A 10 -21.16 3.94 4.99
C GLU A 10 -19.93 4.10 4.07
N MET A 11 -19.16 3.02 3.98
CA MET A 11 -17.96 3.00 3.15
C MET A 11 -18.38 2.98 1.68
N PRO A 12 -18.07 4.01 0.87
CA PRO A 12 -18.59 4.10 -0.48
C PRO A 12 -18.00 2.98 -1.35
N PRO A 13 -18.73 2.41 -2.32
CA PRO A 13 -18.17 1.41 -3.21
C PRO A 13 -16.96 1.98 -3.96
N LEU A 14 -15.97 1.14 -4.27
CA LEU A 14 -14.82 1.49 -5.10
C LEU A 14 -14.88 0.62 -6.35
N SER A 15 -14.72 1.22 -7.53
CA SER A 15 -14.73 0.46 -8.77
C SER A 15 -13.48 -0.42 -8.91
N VAL A 16 -13.56 -1.49 -9.70
CA VAL A 16 -12.40 -2.34 -10.02
C VAL A 16 -11.32 -1.53 -10.74
N GLN A 17 -11.72 -0.58 -11.60
CA GLN A 17 -10.80 0.32 -12.30
C GLN A 17 -10.02 1.20 -11.32
N ASP A 18 -10.73 1.82 -10.38
CA ASP A 18 -10.12 2.68 -9.36
C ASP A 18 -9.18 1.90 -8.44
N TYR A 19 -9.61 0.70 -8.02
CA TYR A 19 -8.74 -0.21 -7.29
C TYR A 19 -7.45 -0.51 -8.07
N GLY A 20 -7.58 -0.82 -9.36
CA GLY A 20 -6.43 -1.09 -10.23
C GLY A 20 -5.48 0.11 -10.34
N ALA A 21 -6.02 1.31 -10.49
CA ALA A 21 -5.23 2.54 -10.56
C ALA A 21 -4.48 2.83 -9.24
N ILE A 22 -5.09 2.55 -8.10
CA ILE A 22 -4.45 2.70 -6.78
C ILE A 22 -3.38 1.61 -6.56
N ALA A 23 -3.67 0.37 -6.93
CA ALA A 23 -2.74 -0.75 -6.80
C ALA A 23 -1.53 -0.63 -7.75
N ALA A 24 -1.66 0.13 -8.84
CA ALA A 24 -0.59 0.34 -9.83
C ALA A 24 0.67 1.02 -9.27
N LEU A 25 0.60 1.67 -8.10
CA LEU A 25 1.80 2.22 -7.44
C LEU A 25 2.67 1.13 -6.80
N LEU A 26 2.12 -0.05 -6.49
CA LEU A 26 2.84 -1.15 -5.86
C LEU A 26 4.13 -1.57 -6.60
N PRO A 27 4.11 -1.87 -7.92
CA PRO A 27 5.34 -2.22 -8.65
C PRO A 27 6.38 -1.09 -8.66
N LEU A 28 5.96 0.17 -8.47
CA LEU A 28 6.85 1.33 -8.48
C LEU A 28 7.58 1.54 -7.15
N LEU A 29 7.02 1.02 -6.04
CA LEU A 29 7.63 1.03 -4.70
C LEU A 29 8.49 -0.20 -4.39
N ALA A 30 8.47 -1.23 -5.23
CA ALA A 30 9.32 -2.40 -5.04
C ALA A 30 10.82 -2.02 -5.16
N PRO A 31 11.76 -2.83 -4.63
CA PRO A 31 13.20 -2.56 -4.74
C PRO A 31 13.72 -2.40 -6.18
N ALA A 32 12.99 -2.95 -7.17
CA ALA A 32 13.23 -2.79 -8.61
C ALA A 32 12.31 -1.76 -9.28
N GLY A 33 11.54 -1.01 -8.49
CA GLY A 33 10.51 -0.07 -8.93
C GLY A 33 11.08 1.27 -9.39
N ALA A 34 10.29 1.95 -10.23
CA ALA A 34 10.72 3.14 -10.96
C ALA A 34 10.54 4.48 -10.21
N LEU A 35 10.08 4.48 -8.94
CA LEU A 35 10.08 5.71 -8.15
C LEU A 35 11.51 6.13 -7.90
N THR A 36 11.89 7.25 -8.48
CA THR A 36 13.19 7.89 -8.32
C THR A 36 13.30 8.55 -6.95
N GLU A 37 14.50 8.95 -6.54
CA GLU A 37 14.67 9.74 -5.32
C GLU A 37 13.83 11.03 -5.35
N ALA A 38 13.65 11.64 -6.54
CA ALA A 38 12.79 12.81 -6.75
C ALA A 38 11.29 12.50 -6.61
N ASP A 39 10.87 11.23 -6.69
CA ASP A 39 9.51 10.81 -6.39
C ASP A 39 9.30 10.54 -4.89
N ARG A 40 10.39 10.30 -4.13
CA ARG A 40 10.37 9.87 -2.72
C ARG A 40 10.63 11.01 -1.75
N GLU A 41 11.54 11.90 -2.12
CA GLU A 41 11.86 13.10 -1.39
C GLU A 41 10.88 14.22 -1.77
N PRO A 42 10.37 15.00 -0.80
CA PRO A 42 9.84 16.31 -1.10
C PRO A 42 10.88 17.07 -1.92
N LEU A 43 10.60 17.38 -3.19
CA LEU A 43 11.35 18.42 -3.88
C LEU A 43 11.13 19.66 -3.01
N TRP A 44 12.18 20.10 -2.31
CA TRP A 44 12.15 21.29 -1.49
C TRP A 44 11.95 22.48 -2.42
N GLU A 45 10.69 22.81 -2.66
CA GLU A 45 10.27 24.14 -3.04
C GLU A 45 9.67 24.77 -1.77
N PRO A 46 10.15 25.94 -1.33
CA PRO A 46 9.51 26.65 -0.23
C PRO A 46 8.06 26.97 -0.61
N GLY A 47 7.10 26.25 -0.01
CA GLY A 47 5.67 26.40 -0.31
C GLY A 47 4.80 25.31 0.32
N PRO A 48 3.46 25.47 0.34
CA PRO A 48 2.52 24.57 1.02
C PRO A 48 2.34 23.19 0.36
N ASN A 49 3.18 22.84 -0.61
CA ASN A 49 3.03 21.64 -1.42
C ASN A 49 4.43 21.04 -1.66
N PRO A 50 4.83 19.99 -0.92
CA PRO A 50 6.10 19.32 -1.13
C PRO A 50 6.09 18.77 -2.55
N GLY A 51 7.13 19.05 -3.34
CA GLY A 51 7.10 18.64 -4.73
C GLY A 51 7.32 17.14 -4.82
N TYR A 52 6.26 16.33 -4.81
CA TYR A 52 6.37 14.94 -5.20
C TYR A 52 6.62 14.83 -6.72
N GLY A 53 7.32 13.78 -7.13
CA GLY A 53 7.42 13.45 -8.54
C GLY A 53 6.05 13.14 -9.18
N PRO A 54 5.96 13.20 -10.52
CA PRO A 54 4.68 13.20 -11.24
C PRO A 54 3.86 11.92 -11.02
N GLN A 55 4.52 10.77 -10.83
CA GLN A 55 3.85 9.49 -10.60
C GLN A 55 3.13 9.47 -9.25
N LEU A 56 3.81 9.89 -8.18
CA LEU A 56 3.22 9.95 -6.85
C LEU A 56 2.11 11.01 -6.79
N LYS A 57 2.28 12.17 -7.43
CA LYS A 57 1.21 13.19 -7.53
C LYS A 57 -0.05 12.64 -8.19
N LEU A 58 0.09 11.96 -9.33
CA LEU A 58 -1.04 11.37 -10.04
C LEU A 58 -1.75 10.31 -9.19
N TRP A 59 -0.99 9.50 -8.46
CA TRP A 59 -1.55 8.49 -7.56
C TRP A 59 -2.31 9.11 -6.38
N ILE A 60 -1.77 10.15 -5.75
CA ILE A 60 -2.46 10.89 -4.68
C ILE A 60 -3.76 11.49 -5.23
N GLN A 61 -3.74 12.11 -6.41
CA GLN A 61 -4.95 12.62 -7.06
C GLN A 61 -5.97 11.49 -7.31
N THR A 62 -5.50 10.31 -7.72
CA THR A 62 -6.37 9.14 -7.95
C THR A 62 -7.06 8.69 -6.67
N LEU A 63 -6.36 8.67 -5.51
CA LEU A 63 -6.98 8.37 -4.22
C LEU A 63 -8.14 9.31 -3.89
N HIS A 64 -7.96 10.62 -4.15
CA HIS A 64 -8.97 11.63 -3.83
C HIS A 64 -10.17 11.60 -4.79
N HIS A 65 -9.98 11.22 -6.04
CA HIS A 65 -11.06 11.22 -7.05
C HIS A 65 -11.81 9.89 -7.18
N SER A 66 -11.24 8.78 -6.72
CA SER A 66 -11.82 7.43 -6.86
C SER A 66 -12.86 7.06 -5.79
N GLY A 67 -13.19 8.00 -4.89
CA GLY A 67 -13.99 7.70 -3.71
C GLY A 67 -13.24 6.87 -2.66
N PHE A 68 -11.98 6.46 -2.90
CA PHE A 68 -11.17 5.71 -1.95
C PHE A 68 -11.00 6.46 -0.63
N VAL A 69 -10.72 7.77 -0.69
CA VAL A 69 -10.76 8.67 0.45
C VAL A 69 -12.22 8.96 0.82
N PHE A 70 -12.63 8.56 2.02
CA PHE A 70 -14.03 8.67 2.46
C PHE A 70 -14.15 9.25 3.88
N ARG A 71 -15.36 9.62 4.31
CA ARG A 71 -15.60 10.09 5.69
C ARG A 71 -15.83 8.89 6.61
N PHE A 72 -15.23 8.93 7.80
CA PHE A 72 -15.48 7.98 8.87
C PHE A 72 -15.34 8.69 10.23
N ASP A 73 -15.77 8.04 11.31
CA ASP A 73 -15.62 8.57 12.67
C ASP A 73 -14.14 8.52 13.10
N TRP A 74 -13.43 9.63 12.90
CA TRP A 74 -12.01 9.73 13.25
C TRP A 74 -11.76 9.65 14.75
N PRO A 75 -12.46 10.41 15.62
CA PRO A 75 -12.29 10.29 17.07
C PRO A 75 -12.44 8.86 17.58
N GLN A 76 -13.45 8.13 17.11
CA GLN A 76 -13.67 6.74 17.52
C GLN A 76 -12.56 5.80 17.01
N TRP A 77 -11.99 6.08 15.84
CA TRP A 77 -10.98 5.23 15.20
C TRP A 77 -9.54 5.52 15.63
N LEU A 78 -9.29 6.68 16.27
CA LEU A 78 -7.95 7.11 16.69
C LEU A 78 -7.17 6.06 17.50
N PRO A 79 -7.75 5.33 18.47
CA PRO A 79 -7.01 4.29 19.20
C PRO A 79 -6.55 3.13 18.29
N GLU A 80 -7.36 2.74 17.31
CA GLU A 80 -7.00 1.69 16.35
C GLU A 80 -5.87 2.18 15.43
N PHE A 81 -5.94 3.43 14.97
CA PHE A 81 -4.86 4.06 14.21
C PHE A 81 -3.53 4.05 14.97
N GLN A 82 -3.53 4.53 16.22
CA GLN A 82 -2.32 4.59 17.05
C GLN A 82 -1.71 3.20 17.26
N ALA A 83 -2.54 2.18 17.43
CA ALA A 83 -2.07 0.81 17.57
C ALA A 83 -1.45 0.25 16.28
N LEU A 84 -1.96 0.65 15.11
CA LEU A 84 -1.40 0.28 13.80
C LEU A 84 -0.09 1.02 13.49
N GLU A 85 0.04 2.29 13.90
CA GLU A 85 1.28 3.06 13.82
C GLU A 85 2.37 2.48 14.72
N ALA A 86 2.02 2.13 15.96
CA ALA A 86 2.96 1.57 16.93
C ALA A 86 3.42 0.15 16.53
N GLU A 87 2.55 -0.61 15.86
CA GLU A 87 2.84 -1.99 15.43
C GLU A 87 2.49 -2.20 13.94
N PRO A 88 3.35 -1.75 13.00
CA PRO A 88 3.07 -1.83 11.57
C PRO A 88 2.82 -3.25 11.05
N GLY A 89 3.30 -4.28 11.74
CA GLY A 89 3.05 -5.68 11.39
C GLY A 89 1.57 -6.08 11.41
N ARG A 90 0.74 -5.38 12.17
CA ARG A 90 -0.72 -5.62 12.23
C ARG A 90 -1.43 -5.32 10.91
N ILE A 91 -0.82 -4.51 10.04
CA ILE A 91 -1.34 -4.20 8.70
C ILE A 91 -1.43 -5.45 7.83
N ASP A 92 -0.53 -6.43 8.03
CA ASP A 92 -0.48 -7.65 7.21
C ASP A 92 -1.76 -8.50 7.32
N GLN A 93 -2.52 -8.32 8.40
CA GLN A 93 -3.77 -9.02 8.68
C GLN A 93 -4.99 -8.10 8.59
N ALA A 94 -4.80 -6.79 8.36
CA ALA A 94 -5.87 -5.82 8.32
C ALA A 94 -6.88 -6.13 7.21
N ASN A 95 -8.17 -5.91 7.47
CA ASN A 95 -9.20 -6.07 6.46
C ASN A 95 -9.28 -4.81 5.57
N TRP A 96 -10.12 -4.88 4.54
CA TRP A 96 -10.29 -3.81 3.57
C TRP A 96 -10.74 -2.48 4.20
N ALA A 97 -11.61 -2.54 5.21
CA ALA A 97 -12.08 -1.35 5.91
C ALA A 97 -10.95 -0.66 6.69
N THR A 98 -10.13 -1.42 7.40
CA THR A 98 -8.97 -0.90 8.14
C THR A 98 -7.94 -0.29 7.19
N ILE A 99 -7.59 -0.97 6.08
CA ILE A 99 -6.63 -0.44 5.09
C ILE A 99 -7.13 0.88 4.50
N ARG A 100 -8.40 0.93 4.11
CA ARG A 100 -8.96 2.15 3.50
C ARG A 100 -9.06 3.30 4.50
N ARG A 101 -9.43 3.06 5.76
CA ARG A 101 -9.43 4.09 6.82
C ARG A 101 -8.02 4.64 7.06
N LEU A 102 -7.03 3.75 7.14
CA LEU A 102 -5.64 4.11 7.36
C LEU A 102 -5.07 4.97 6.23
N MET A 103 -5.24 4.54 4.98
CA MET A 103 -4.80 5.33 3.82
C MET A 103 -5.61 6.62 3.65
N THR A 104 -6.92 6.62 3.95
CA THR A 104 -7.74 7.85 3.99
C THR A 104 -7.20 8.84 5.00
N HIS A 105 -6.75 8.36 6.16
CA HIS A 105 -6.16 9.19 7.19
C HIS A 105 -4.87 9.86 6.69
N TYR A 106 -3.95 9.09 6.10
CA TYR A 106 -2.72 9.65 5.52
C TYR A 106 -2.98 10.67 4.42
N ALA A 107 -3.93 10.38 3.52
CA ALA A 107 -4.32 11.32 2.46
C ALA A 107 -4.82 12.65 3.02
N ARG A 108 -5.54 12.63 4.15
CA ARG A 108 -6.01 13.84 4.81
C ARG A 108 -4.91 14.54 5.62
N GLN A 109 -4.04 13.78 6.28
CA GLN A 109 -2.92 14.31 7.03
C GLN A 109 -1.95 15.08 6.12
N GLU A 110 -1.74 14.64 4.88
CA GLU A 110 -0.88 15.34 3.92
C GLU A 110 -1.24 16.83 3.76
N SER A 111 -2.53 17.17 3.84
CA SER A 111 -3.00 18.57 3.76
C SER A 111 -2.62 19.43 4.97
N PHE A 112 -2.26 18.81 6.10
CA PHE A 112 -1.89 19.48 7.35
C PHE A 112 -0.40 19.33 7.68
N CYS A 113 0.20 18.21 7.27
CA CYS A 113 1.58 17.84 7.48
C CYS A 113 2.20 17.51 6.12
N PRO A 114 2.72 18.53 5.41
CA PRO A 114 3.44 18.33 4.16
C PRO A 114 4.55 17.28 4.31
N GLY A 115 4.60 16.31 3.41
CA GLY A 115 5.68 15.32 3.38
C GLY A 115 5.29 13.96 3.94
N ARG A 116 4.05 13.81 4.44
CA ARG A 116 3.59 12.56 5.07
C ARG A 116 3.70 11.36 4.13
N TRP A 117 3.41 11.50 2.84
CA TRP A 117 3.62 10.40 1.89
C TRP A 117 5.09 10.00 1.73
N GLY A 118 6.00 10.97 1.77
CA GLY A 118 7.45 10.71 1.69
C GLY A 118 7.93 9.89 2.90
N GLU A 119 7.50 10.27 4.11
CA GLU A 119 7.78 9.50 5.34
C GLU A 119 7.26 8.06 5.28
N LEU A 120 6.05 7.87 4.75
CA LEU A 120 5.43 6.54 4.60
C LEU A 120 6.15 5.68 3.57
N ILE A 121 6.74 6.29 2.54
CA ILE A 121 7.58 5.61 1.57
C ILE A 121 8.92 5.22 2.21
N ALA A 122 9.60 6.17 2.85
CA ALA A 122 10.90 5.96 3.48
C ALA A 122 10.86 4.88 4.59
N SER A 123 9.77 4.85 5.36
CA SER A 123 9.54 3.82 6.40
C SER A 123 9.09 2.47 5.85
N GLY A 124 8.76 2.36 4.56
CA GLY A 124 8.19 1.15 3.95
C GLY A 124 6.72 0.89 4.31
N MET A 125 6.08 1.79 5.06
CA MET A 125 4.67 1.71 5.45
C MET A 125 3.74 1.70 4.24
N LEU A 126 3.99 2.57 3.25
CA LEU A 126 3.17 2.63 2.03
C LEU A 126 3.28 1.35 1.21
N LEU A 127 4.49 0.78 1.09
CA LEU A 127 4.70 -0.50 0.41
C LEU A 127 3.89 -1.61 1.09
N ARG A 128 3.92 -1.69 2.43
CA ARG A 128 3.16 -2.68 3.20
C ARG A 128 1.65 -2.55 2.99
N LEU A 129 1.12 -1.32 2.99
CA LEU A 129 -0.29 -1.04 2.73
C LEU A 129 -0.72 -1.51 1.34
N LEU A 130 0.07 -1.20 0.31
CA LEU A 130 -0.25 -1.60 -1.06
C LEU A 130 -0.09 -3.10 -1.27
N GLN A 131 0.88 -3.74 -0.63
CA GLN A 131 1.01 -5.21 -0.64
C GLN A 131 -0.24 -5.84 -0.02
N ARG A 132 -0.70 -5.32 1.12
CA ARG A 132 -1.91 -5.81 1.75
C ARG A 132 -3.15 -5.57 0.88
N LEU A 133 -3.26 -4.39 0.27
CA LEU A 133 -4.34 -4.07 -0.64
C LEU A 133 -4.37 -5.03 -1.85
N ALA A 134 -3.21 -5.39 -2.39
CA ALA A 134 -3.09 -6.38 -3.47
C ALA A 134 -3.52 -7.79 -3.04
N GLN A 135 -3.24 -8.19 -1.80
CA GLN A 135 -3.72 -9.48 -1.25
C GLN A 135 -5.24 -9.52 -1.07
N LEU A 136 -5.86 -8.39 -0.72
CA LEU A 136 -7.30 -8.29 -0.50
C LEU A 136 -8.12 -8.30 -1.78
N GLY A 137 -7.54 -7.91 -2.92
CA GLY A 137 -8.26 -7.75 -4.18
C GLY A 137 -9.24 -6.56 -4.19
N PRO A 138 -9.97 -6.35 -5.29
CA PRO A 138 -10.98 -5.30 -5.39
C PRO A 138 -12.17 -5.58 -4.44
N PRO A 139 -12.80 -4.54 -3.87
CA PRO A 139 -13.96 -4.72 -3.01
C PRO A 139 -15.14 -5.29 -3.80
N GLY A 140 -15.76 -6.35 -3.28
CA GLY A 140 -16.75 -7.17 -3.99
C GLY A 140 -16.21 -8.54 -4.40
N ASP A 141 -14.89 -8.71 -4.41
CA ASP A 141 -14.22 -10.02 -4.57
C ASP A 141 -13.94 -10.67 -3.20
N VAL A 142 -14.91 -10.58 -2.28
CA VAL A 142 -14.85 -11.21 -0.96
C VAL A 142 -15.18 -12.70 -1.13
N GLY A 143 -14.35 -13.40 -1.89
CA GLY A 143 -14.68 -14.75 -2.35
C GLY A 143 -13.69 -15.34 -3.34
N GLY A 144 -12.41 -15.37 -2.98
CA GLY A 144 -11.49 -16.34 -3.55
C GLY A 144 -10.81 -15.91 -4.85
N ARG A 145 -9.61 -15.39 -4.68
CA ARG A 145 -8.43 -15.99 -5.31
C ARG A 145 -7.21 -15.59 -4.51
N ALA A 146 -6.71 -16.53 -3.73
CA ALA A 146 -5.30 -16.59 -3.41
C ALA A 146 -4.56 -16.35 -4.74
N ILE A 147 -3.98 -15.15 -4.90
CA ILE A 147 -2.91 -14.96 -5.86
C ILE A 147 -1.81 -15.84 -5.29
N ALA A 148 -1.80 -17.09 -5.74
CA ALA A 148 -0.68 -17.98 -5.59
C ALA A 148 0.48 -17.25 -6.25
N LEU A 149 1.21 -16.49 -5.43
CA LEU A 149 2.57 -16.14 -5.70
C LEU A 149 3.27 -17.49 -5.79
N LYS A 150 3.26 -18.09 -6.98
CA LYS A 150 4.18 -19.17 -7.32
C LYS A 150 5.56 -18.55 -7.19
N ARG A 151 6.10 -18.53 -5.97
CA ARG A 151 7.52 -18.74 -5.76
C ARG A 151 7.77 -20.11 -6.36
N GLN A 152 8.10 -20.13 -7.63
CA GLN A 152 8.82 -21.26 -8.19
C GLN A 152 10.09 -21.35 -7.34
N PRO A 153 10.30 -22.42 -6.56
CA PRO A 153 11.63 -22.64 -6.01
C PRO A 153 12.59 -22.68 -7.20
N PRO A 154 13.82 -22.17 -7.07
CA PRO A 154 14.80 -22.29 -8.14
C PRO A 154 14.87 -23.75 -8.55
N SER A 155 14.57 -24.01 -9.83
CA SER A 155 14.65 -25.34 -10.41
C SER A 155 16.05 -25.88 -10.15
N ALA A 156 16.16 -26.95 -9.39
CA ALA A 156 17.41 -27.66 -9.12
C ALA A 156 17.87 -28.46 -10.36
N ALA A 157 17.88 -27.82 -11.53
CA ALA A 157 18.22 -28.42 -12.82
C ALA A 157 19.60 -27.99 -13.35
N ASP A 158 20.30 -27.06 -12.69
CA ASP A 158 21.73 -26.82 -12.95
C ASP A 158 22.58 -27.37 -11.79
N ARG A 159 22.67 -28.70 -11.72
CA ARG A 159 23.88 -29.31 -11.15
C ARG A 159 24.84 -29.55 -12.30
N PRO A 160 26.07 -29.00 -12.28
CA PRO A 160 27.10 -29.51 -13.16
C PRO A 160 27.32 -31.00 -12.85
N ARG A 161 27.31 -31.80 -13.92
CA ARG A 161 27.56 -33.23 -13.93
C ARG A 161 29.04 -33.47 -13.58
N ALA A 162 29.38 -33.42 -12.29
CA ALA A 162 30.71 -33.81 -11.82
C ALA A 162 30.81 -35.33 -11.84
N GLY A 163 31.58 -35.84 -12.79
CA GLY A 163 31.80 -37.26 -13.02
C GLY A 163 32.51 -37.94 -11.86
N CYS A 164 32.00 -39.10 -11.47
CA CYS A 164 32.77 -40.07 -10.70
C CYS A 164 33.84 -40.66 -11.62
N SER A 165 35.09 -40.27 -11.43
CA SER A 165 36.26 -41.05 -11.85
C SER A 165 37.17 -41.25 -10.64
N TRP A 166 37.18 -42.47 -10.10
CA TRP A 166 38.24 -42.96 -9.22
C TRP A 166 39.06 -43.96 -10.03
N PRO A 167 40.37 -43.72 -10.26
CA PRO A 167 41.28 -44.77 -10.68
C PRO A 167 42.18 -45.17 -9.49
N GLY A 168 42.36 -46.47 -9.26
CA GLY A 168 43.45 -46.94 -8.41
C GLY A 168 43.24 -48.31 -7.77
N SER A 169 43.27 -49.36 -8.59
CA SER A 169 43.75 -50.68 -8.16
C SER A 169 45.20 -50.82 -8.60
N ALA A 170 46.12 -50.94 -7.65
CA ALA A 170 47.38 -51.68 -7.72
C ALA A 170 47.97 -51.74 -6.31
#